data_AF-A0A437UUE3-F1
#
_entry.id   AF-A0A437UUE3-F1
#
_cell.length_a   1.000
_cell.length_b   1.000
_cell.length_c   1.000
_cell.angle_alpha   90.00
_cell.angle_beta   90.00
_cell.angle_gamma   90.00
#
_symmetry.space_group_name_H-M   'P 1'
#
loop_
_entity.id
_entity.type
_entity.pdbx_description
1 polymer ?
#
loop_
_entity_poly.entity_id
_entity_poly.type
_entity_poly.pdbx_seq_one_letter_code
_entity_poly.pdbx_strand_id
1 'polypeptide(L)'
;MKAILFADLVTLKKSPKQYLLSIGIMCAIFTATALFDDEMDAEQIVGFFQGSITGMSTAMSSFFAFFQLFGMDEQAGWQSVRLSLPIARRDIVVSRYMILAAMLVVMLAGSLLLATALTTVITQVAFGSVTTMPASDILALAIVYFAAFLTYLTIELPLFFRMGLSKARGYFTLPFMACMLFMLKPVQEFAGKVGTQLMGVVGAIGSPWPLILGAAAAALVLYALSGLISLRLYSTREF
;
A
#
# COMPACT_ATOMS: atom_id res chain seq x y z
N MET A 1 0.96 3.49 25.44
CA MET A 1 0.71 2.81 24.14
C MET A 1 -0.77 2.50 23.80
N LYS A 2 -1.51 1.68 24.55
CA LYS A 2 -2.87 1.18 24.15
C LYS A 2 -3.90 2.28 23.84
N ALA A 3 -3.91 3.35 24.63
CA ALA A 3 -4.84 4.48 24.43
C ALA A 3 -4.62 5.21 23.09
N ILE A 4 -3.36 5.30 22.61
CA ILE A 4 -3.02 5.96 21.35
C ILE A 4 -3.51 5.11 20.17
N LEU A 5 -3.26 3.79 20.22
CA LEU A 5 -3.77 2.86 19.22
C LEU A 5 -5.30 2.88 19.12
N PHE A 6 -5.99 2.98 20.26
CA PHE A 6 -7.45 3.07 20.27
C PHE A 6 -7.95 4.38 19.64
N ALA A 7 -7.34 5.51 19.97
CA ALA A 7 -7.69 6.80 19.36
C ALA A 7 -7.47 6.81 17.84
N ASP A 8 -6.40 6.16 17.37
CA ASP A 8 -6.08 6.01 15.96
C ASP A 8 -7.12 5.13 15.24
N LEU A 9 -7.52 4.01 15.85
CA LEU A 9 -8.60 3.16 15.31
C LEU A 9 -9.93 3.90 15.20
N VAL A 10 -10.29 4.68 16.22
CA VAL A 10 -11.52 5.50 16.21
C VAL A 10 -11.45 6.52 15.08
N THR A 11 -10.29 7.14 14.88
CA THR A 11 -10.06 8.12 13.80
C THR A 11 -10.25 7.48 12.42
N LEU A 12 -9.70 6.30 12.19
CA LEU A 12 -9.85 5.58 10.93
C LEU A 12 -11.30 5.15 10.67
N LYS A 13 -12.04 4.78 11.72
CA LYS A 13 -13.44 4.38 11.63
C LYS A 13 -14.40 5.53 11.27
N LYS A 14 -13.97 6.80 11.34
CA LYS A 14 -14.85 7.95 11.05
C LYS A 14 -15.13 8.16 9.55
N SER A 15 -14.28 7.68 8.65
CA SER A 15 -14.38 8.01 7.22
C SER A 15 -14.59 6.81 6.26
N PRO A 16 -15.29 5.72 6.62
CA PRO A 16 -15.32 4.48 5.82
C PRO A 16 -15.94 4.70 4.43
N LYS A 17 -16.88 5.65 4.31
CA LYS A 17 -17.50 6.00 3.03
C LYS A 17 -16.50 6.60 2.03
N GLN A 18 -15.55 7.41 2.50
CA GLN A 18 -14.53 8.00 1.64
C GLN A 18 -13.52 6.96 1.17
N TYR A 19 -13.15 5.99 2.02
CA TYR A 19 -12.32 4.85 1.62
C TYR A 19 -12.99 4.02 0.53
N LEU A 20 -14.26 3.63 0.72
CA LEU A 20 -14.98 2.83 -0.26
C LEU A 20 -15.18 3.55 -1.60
N LEU A 21 -15.48 4.85 -1.54
CA LEU A 21 -15.69 5.66 -2.74
C LEU A 21 -14.39 5.82 -3.56
N SER A 22 -13.26 6.08 -2.91
CA SER A 22 -11.97 6.23 -3.61
C SER A 22 -11.50 4.90 -4.21
N ILE A 23 -11.66 3.80 -3.48
CA ILE A 23 -11.37 2.45 -3.99
C ILE A 23 -12.26 2.14 -5.20
N GLY A 24 -13.57 2.39 -5.09
CA GLY A 24 -14.53 2.10 -6.16
C GLY A 24 -14.24 2.87 -7.45
N ILE A 25 -13.93 4.16 -7.36
CA ILE A 25 -13.58 4.98 -8.54
C ILE A 25 -12.32 4.45 -9.22
N MET A 26 -11.27 4.13 -8.46
CA MET A 26 -10.01 3.64 -9.05
C MET A 26 -10.17 2.25 -9.64
N CYS A 27 -10.89 1.35 -8.97
CA CYS A 27 -11.19 0.03 -9.52
C CYS A 27 -11.97 0.15 -10.83
N ALA A 28 -12.91 1.09 -10.94
CA ALA A 28 -13.69 1.34 -12.16
C ALA A 28 -12.85 1.92 -13.31
N ILE A 29 -11.95 2.87 -13.02
CA ILE A 29 -11.06 3.46 -14.04
C ILE A 29 -10.14 2.39 -14.63
N PHE A 30 -9.51 1.57 -13.78
CA PHE A 30 -8.55 0.57 -14.26
C PHE A 30 -9.21 -0.67 -14.86
N THR A 31 -10.41 -1.05 -14.40
CA THR A 31 -11.21 -2.06 -15.14
C THR A 31 -11.62 -1.52 -16.51
N ALA A 32 -12.04 -0.26 -16.62
CA ALA A 32 -12.36 0.34 -17.91
C ALA A 32 -11.17 0.32 -18.87
N THR A 33 -9.97 0.70 -18.44
CA THR A 33 -8.78 0.68 -19.33
C THR A 33 -8.45 -0.71 -19.87
N ALA A 34 -8.67 -1.78 -19.08
CA ALA A 34 -8.41 -3.14 -19.54
C ALA A 34 -9.47 -3.65 -20.53
N LEU A 35 -10.71 -3.15 -20.42
CA LEU A 35 -11.80 -3.50 -21.32
C LEU A 35 -11.67 -2.87 -22.71
N PHE A 36 -10.92 -1.76 -22.83
CA PHE A 36 -10.71 -1.05 -24.09
C PHE A 36 -9.40 -1.42 -24.80
N ASP A 37 -8.63 -2.37 -24.25
CA ASP A 37 -7.39 -2.83 -24.87
C ASP A 37 -7.67 -4.09 -25.70
N ASP A 38 -7.80 -3.93 -27.02
CA ASP A 38 -8.22 -4.98 -27.97
C ASP A 38 -7.17 -6.12 -28.14
N GLU A 39 -5.97 -5.99 -27.55
CA GLU A 39 -4.86 -6.95 -27.70
C GLU A 39 -4.74 -7.99 -26.56
N MET A 40 -5.61 -7.97 -25.54
CA MET A 40 -5.46 -8.87 -24.37
C MET A 40 -6.29 -10.17 -24.46
N ASP A 41 -5.63 -11.31 -24.23
CA ASP A 41 -6.29 -12.61 -24.08
C ASP A 41 -7.12 -12.69 -22.79
N ALA A 42 -8.16 -13.54 -22.77
CA ALA A 42 -9.09 -13.67 -21.64
C ALA A 42 -8.41 -13.98 -20.29
N GLU A 43 -7.36 -14.81 -20.27
CA GLU A 43 -6.60 -15.10 -19.04
C GLU A 43 -5.78 -13.89 -18.56
N GLN A 44 -5.23 -13.10 -19.49
CA GLN A 44 -4.47 -11.89 -19.17
C GLN A 44 -5.39 -10.80 -18.62
N ILE A 45 -6.61 -10.70 -19.17
CA ILE A 45 -7.65 -9.79 -18.67
C ILE A 45 -8.00 -10.12 -17.21
N VAL A 46 -8.18 -11.40 -16.88
CA VAL A 46 -8.47 -11.86 -15.51
C VAL A 46 -7.35 -11.50 -14.56
N GLY A 47 -6.09 -11.77 -14.95
CA GLY A 47 -4.91 -11.43 -14.16
C GLY A 47 -4.78 -9.92 -13.93
N PHE A 48 -5.02 -9.14 -14.97
CA PHE A 48 -4.97 -7.68 -14.90
C PHE A 48 -6.07 -7.10 -14.01
N PHE A 49 -7.32 -7.57 -14.13
CA PHE A 49 -8.42 -7.13 -13.26
C PHE A 49 -8.14 -7.46 -11.80
N GLN A 50 -7.83 -8.72 -11.53
CA GLN A 50 -7.64 -9.17 -10.16
C GLN A 50 -6.44 -8.48 -9.51
N GLY A 51 -5.33 -8.33 -10.24
CA GLY A 51 -4.16 -7.64 -9.72
C GLY A 51 -4.34 -6.14 -9.54
N SER A 52 -4.94 -5.46 -10.52
CA SER A 52 -5.21 -4.03 -10.42
C SER A 52 -6.13 -3.71 -9.24
N ILE A 53 -7.21 -4.48 -9.07
CA ILE A 53 -8.15 -4.28 -7.96
C ILE A 53 -7.43 -4.50 -6.62
N THR A 54 -6.69 -5.61 -6.44
CA THR A 54 -5.97 -5.87 -5.18
C THR A 54 -4.91 -4.81 -4.89
N GLY A 55 -4.07 -4.47 -5.88
CA GLY A 55 -2.97 -3.53 -5.71
C GLY A 55 -3.44 -2.12 -5.37
N MET A 56 -4.39 -1.59 -6.15
CA MET A 56 -4.83 -0.20 -6.01
C MET A 56 -5.69 0.04 -4.79
N SER A 57 -6.60 -0.89 -4.49
CA SER A 57 -7.43 -0.76 -3.29
C SER A 57 -6.58 -0.83 -2.02
N THR A 58 -5.56 -1.69 -1.98
CA THR A 58 -4.59 -1.75 -0.86
C THR A 58 -3.77 -0.47 -0.78
N ALA A 59 -3.28 0.04 -1.92
CA ALA A 59 -2.53 1.30 -1.98
C ALA A 59 -3.34 2.44 -1.39
N MET A 60 -4.52 2.70 -1.98
CA MET A 60 -5.38 3.80 -1.61
C MET A 60 -5.79 3.71 -0.15
N SER A 61 -6.19 2.54 0.34
CA SER A 61 -6.56 2.36 1.74
C SER A 61 -5.41 2.70 2.69
N SER A 62 -4.19 2.26 2.36
CA SER A 62 -3.00 2.53 3.18
C SER A 62 -2.64 4.01 3.16
N PHE A 63 -2.76 4.65 2.00
CA PHE A 63 -2.55 6.09 1.81
C PHE A 63 -3.52 6.95 2.60
N PHE A 64 -4.82 6.66 2.47
CA PHE A 64 -5.85 7.37 3.22
C PHE A 64 -5.66 7.15 4.72
N ALA A 65 -5.30 5.93 5.17
CA ALA A 65 -5.05 5.65 6.58
C ALA A 65 -3.89 6.49 7.11
N PHE A 66 -2.79 6.56 6.36
CA PHE A 66 -1.66 7.43 6.68
C PHE A 66 -2.09 8.90 6.79
N PHE A 67 -2.75 9.43 5.76
CA PHE A 67 -3.18 10.83 5.74
C PHE A 67 -4.19 11.19 6.80
N GLN A 68 -5.12 10.29 7.11
CA GLN A 68 -6.13 10.53 8.12
C GLN A 68 -5.48 10.64 9.49
N LEU A 69 -4.56 9.72 9.82
CA LEU A 69 -3.87 9.69 11.11
C LEU A 69 -2.97 10.91 11.31
N PHE A 70 -2.18 11.26 10.30
CA PHE A 70 -1.20 12.32 10.41
C PHE A 70 -1.74 13.70 10.06
N GLY A 71 -2.68 13.78 9.13
CA GLY A 71 -3.32 15.02 8.73
C GLY A 71 -4.28 15.56 9.77
N MET A 72 -5.07 14.69 10.42
CA MET A 72 -5.91 15.14 11.54
C MET A 72 -5.08 15.58 12.73
N ASP A 73 -3.99 14.88 13.04
CA ASP A 73 -3.07 15.27 14.11
C ASP A 73 -2.51 16.69 13.91
N GLU A 74 -2.19 17.04 12.66
CA GLU A 74 -1.64 18.36 12.33
C GLU A 74 -2.71 19.45 12.30
N GLN A 75 -3.87 19.19 11.68
CA GLN A 75 -4.98 20.13 11.64
C GLN A 75 -5.53 20.46 13.03
N ALA A 76 -5.59 19.46 13.92
CA ALA A 76 -6.08 19.64 15.28
C ALA A 76 -5.01 20.17 16.26
N GLY A 77 -3.77 20.41 15.80
CA GLY A 77 -2.67 20.80 16.68
C GLY A 77 -2.35 19.75 17.75
N TRP A 78 -2.72 18.49 17.55
CA TRP A 78 -2.63 17.42 18.55
C TRP A 78 -1.19 17.14 18.99
N GLN A 79 -0.21 17.56 18.18
CA GLN A 79 1.22 17.46 18.48
C GLN A 79 1.61 18.28 19.72
N SER A 80 1.02 19.47 19.93
CA SER A 80 1.31 20.29 21.12
C SER A 80 0.63 19.73 22.38
N VAL A 81 -0.59 19.19 22.24
CA VAL A 81 -1.32 18.54 23.33
C VAL A 81 -0.61 17.27 23.81
N ARG A 82 0.07 16.53 22.92
CA ARG A 82 0.85 15.36 23.34
C ARG A 82 2.06 15.69 24.20
N LEU A 83 2.58 16.92 24.13
CA LEU A 83 3.72 17.35 24.96
C LEU A 83 3.32 17.62 26.41
N SER A 84 2.05 17.89 26.69
CA SER A 84 1.54 18.08 28.05
C SER A 84 1.07 16.78 28.70
N LEU A 85 0.94 15.69 27.93
CA LEU A 85 0.56 14.37 28.45
C LEU A 85 1.82 13.60 28.91
N PRO A 86 1.73 12.75 29.95
CA PRO A 86 2.83 11.90 30.41
C PRO A 86 3.02 10.68 29.49
N ILE A 87 3.27 10.94 28.20
CA ILE A 87 3.40 9.94 27.14
C ILE A 87 4.84 9.94 26.63
N ALA A 88 5.47 8.78 26.61
CA ALA A 88 6.81 8.64 26.03
C ALA A 88 6.79 8.88 24.52
N ARG A 89 7.74 9.68 24.01
CA ARG A 89 7.91 9.92 22.56
C ARG A 89 8.06 8.62 21.75
N ARG A 90 8.69 7.60 22.34
CA ARG A 90 8.83 6.25 21.76
C ARG A 90 7.48 5.58 21.51
N ASP A 91 6.53 5.71 22.45
CA ASP A 91 5.22 5.09 22.34
C ASP A 91 4.43 5.63 21.14
N ILE A 92 4.62 6.90 20.80
CA ILE A 92 3.97 7.55 19.65
C ILE A 92 4.50 7.00 18.33
N VAL A 93 5.82 6.86 18.20
CA VAL A 93 6.42 6.31 16.98
C VAL A 93 6.01 4.85 16.81
N VAL A 94 6.16 4.03 17.86
CA VAL A 94 5.83 2.60 17.78
C VAL A 94 4.34 2.39 17.52
N SER A 95 3.44 3.18 18.12
CA SER A 95 2.00 3.04 17.85
C SER A 95 1.67 3.33 16.39
N ARG A 96 2.29 4.35 15.78
CA ARG A 96 2.09 4.71 14.37
C ARG A 96 2.57 3.62 13.41
N TYR A 97 3.73 3.02 13.68
CA TYR A 97 4.20 1.90 12.87
C TYR A 97 3.28 0.68 13.02
N MET A 98 2.88 0.34 14.24
CA MET A 98 2.01 -0.82 14.50
C MET A 98 0.62 -0.66 13.85
N ILE A 99 -0.02 0.50 13.97
CA ILE A 99 -1.37 0.71 13.42
C ILE A 99 -1.37 0.70 11.90
N LEU A 100 -0.34 1.25 11.25
CA LEU A 100 -0.23 1.28 9.80
C LEU A 100 0.09 -0.11 9.23
N ALA A 101 0.99 -0.87 9.88
CA ALA A 101 1.25 -2.24 9.49
C ALA A 101 0.00 -3.13 9.67
N ALA A 102 -0.72 -2.99 10.79
CA ALA A 102 -1.97 -3.72 11.02
C ALA A 102 -3.05 -3.35 9.99
N MET A 103 -3.21 -2.07 9.69
CA MET A 103 -4.14 -1.60 8.65
C MET A 103 -3.76 -2.11 7.28
N LEU A 104 -2.47 -2.12 6.91
CA LEU A 104 -2.01 -2.68 5.64
C LEU A 104 -2.43 -4.15 5.50
N VAL A 105 -2.23 -4.97 6.54
CA VAL A 105 -2.64 -6.38 6.51
C VAL A 105 -4.16 -6.53 6.38
N VAL A 106 -4.94 -5.77 7.15
CA VAL A 106 -6.42 -5.83 7.11
C VAL A 106 -6.94 -5.38 5.74
N MET A 107 -6.40 -4.29 5.19
CA MET A 107 -6.83 -3.75 3.91
C MET A 107 -6.41 -4.64 2.74
N LEU A 108 -5.23 -5.26 2.81
CA LEU A 108 -4.79 -6.24 1.82
C LEU A 108 -5.66 -7.50 1.84
N ALA A 109 -6.03 -8.01 3.03
CA ALA A 109 -6.93 -9.14 3.13
C ALA A 109 -8.33 -8.80 2.58
N GLY A 110 -8.85 -7.62 2.93
CA GLY A 110 -10.13 -7.13 2.43
C GLY A 110 -10.13 -6.89 0.92
N SER A 111 -9.04 -6.35 0.36
CA SER A 111 -8.89 -6.12 -1.08
C SER A 111 -8.79 -7.41 -1.87
N LEU A 112 -8.15 -8.45 -1.31
CA LEU A 112 -8.07 -9.77 -1.94
C LEU A 112 -9.47 -10.38 -2.09
N LEU A 113 -10.25 -10.36 -1.01
CA LEU A 113 -11.63 -10.84 -1.01
C LEU A 113 -12.50 -10.05 -2.00
N LEU A 114 -12.37 -8.71 -1.99
CA LEU A 114 -13.09 -7.86 -2.91
C LEU A 114 -12.69 -8.12 -4.37
N ALA A 115 -11.40 -8.25 -4.65
CA ALA A 115 -10.88 -8.51 -5.98
C ALA A 115 -11.38 -9.85 -6.52
N THR A 116 -11.28 -10.92 -5.71
CA THR A 116 -11.82 -12.23 -6.11
C THR A 116 -13.32 -12.16 -6.40
N ALA A 117 -14.12 -11.56 -5.51
CA ALA A 117 -15.56 -11.42 -5.72
C ALA A 117 -15.89 -10.61 -6.99
N LEU A 118 -15.26 -9.46 -7.20
CA LEU A 118 -15.51 -8.63 -8.37
C LEU A 118 -15.07 -9.31 -9.66
N THR A 119 -13.88 -9.93 -9.68
CA THR A 119 -13.39 -10.65 -10.87
C THR A 119 -14.31 -11.83 -11.23
N THR A 120 -14.85 -12.57 -10.24
CA THR A 120 -15.83 -13.64 -10.54
C THR A 120 -17.12 -13.10 -11.18
N VAL A 121 -17.63 -11.96 -10.71
CA VAL A 121 -18.83 -11.34 -11.27
C VAL A 121 -18.57 -10.81 -12.67
N ILE A 122 -17.46 -10.10 -12.88
CA ILE A 122 -17.09 -9.51 -14.17
C ILE A 122 -16.91 -10.61 -15.21
N THR A 123 -16.17 -11.67 -14.89
CA THR A 123 -15.89 -12.76 -15.83
C THR A 123 -17.13 -13.58 -16.17
N GLN A 124 -18.00 -13.81 -15.19
CA GLN A 124 -19.28 -14.46 -15.42
C GLN A 124 -20.19 -13.64 -16.37
N VAL A 125 -20.20 -12.32 -16.23
CA VAL A 125 -20.99 -11.43 -17.09
C VAL A 125 -20.37 -11.26 -18.48
N ALA A 126 -19.05 -11.11 -18.56
CA ALA A 126 -18.35 -10.84 -19.82
C ALA A 126 -18.12 -12.10 -20.66
N PHE A 127 -17.79 -13.22 -20.03
CA PHE A 127 -17.35 -14.45 -20.70
C PHE A 127 -18.28 -15.65 -20.45
N GLY A 128 -19.34 -15.50 -19.65
CA GLY A 128 -20.28 -16.58 -19.33
C GLY A 128 -19.68 -17.70 -18.46
N SER A 129 -18.44 -17.53 -17.98
CA SER A 129 -17.74 -18.49 -17.14
C SER A 129 -16.97 -17.78 -16.03
N VAL A 130 -16.89 -18.43 -14.87
CA VAL A 130 -16.12 -17.92 -13.73
C VAL A 130 -14.66 -18.26 -13.93
N THR A 131 -13.85 -17.26 -14.22
CA THR A 131 -12.40 -17.39 -14.34
C THR A 131 -11.72 -16.49 -13.31
N THR A 132 -10.79 -17.05 -12.55
CA THR A 132 -9.99 -16.33 -11.54
C THR A 132 -8.56 -16.84 -11.57
N MET A 133 -7.63 -16.03 -11.07
CA MET A 133 -6.24 -16.47 -10.92
C MET A 133 -6.16 -17.68 -9.98
N PRO A 134 -5.21 -18.61 -10.19
CA PRO A 134 -5.00 -19.70 -9.24
C PRO A 134 -4.56 -19.16 -7.88
N ALA A 135 -4.96 -19.85 -6.79
CA ALA A 135 -4.75 -19.38 -5.42
C ALA A 135 -3.27 -19.11 -5.07
N SER A 136 -2.34 -19.85 -5.68
CA SER A 136 -0.89 -19.62 -5.54
C SER A 136 -0.48 -18.23 -5.99
N ASP A 137 -1.02 -17.78 -7.12
CA ASP A 137 -0.62 -16.54 -7.78
C ASP A 137 -1.27 -15.35 -7.09
N ILE A 138 -2.50 -15.54 -6.61
CA ILE A 138 -3.18 -14.58 -5.73
C ILE A 138 -2.35 -14.33 -4.47
N LEU A 139 -1.87 -15.40 -3.83
CA LEU A 139 -1.06 -15.29 -2.61
C LEU A 139 0.31 -14.65 -2.89
N ALA A 140 0.98 -15.06 -3.96
CA ALA A 140 2.22 -14.46 -4.42
C ALA A 140 2.06 -12.95 -4.64
N LEU A 141 1.01 -12.55 -5.35
CA LEU A 141 0.69 -11.17 -5.63
C LEU A 141 0.39 -10.37 -4.36
N ALA A 142 -0.36 -10.94 -3.42
CA ALA A 142 -0.62 -10.30 -2.12
C ALA A 142 0.68 -10.02 -1.35
N ILE A 143 1.62 -10.98 -1.34
CA ILE A 143 2.92 -10.80 -0.68
C ILE A 143 3.77 -9.73 -1.38
N VAL A 144 3.75 -9.68 -2.71
CA VAL A 144 4.44 -8.64 -3.49
C VAL A 144 3.86 -7.26 -3.15
N TYR A 145 2.53 -7.11 -3.11
CA TYR A 145 1.91 -5.84 -2.72
C TYR A 145 2.22 -5.48 -1.27
N PHE A 146 2.17 -6.44 -0.35
CA PHE A 146 2.56 -6.23 1.05
C PHE A 146 3.99 -5.68 1.14
N ALA A 147 4.96 -6.33 0.48
CA ALA A 147 6.36 -5.91 0.47
C ALA A 147 6.54 -4.51 -0.15
N ALA A 148 5.85 -4.23 -1.26
CA ALA A 148 5.90 -2.94 -1.93
C ALA A 148 5.36 -1.80 -1.03
N PHE A 149 4.18 -1.97 -0.43
CA PHE A 149 3.59 -0.95 0.45
C PHE A 149 4.33 -0.83 1.79
N LEU A 150 4.96 -1.88 2.28
CA LEU A 150 5.75 -1.77 3.49
C LEU A 150 7.06 -1.01 3.24
N THR A 151 7.69 -1.25 2.09
CA THR A 151 8.86 -0.48 1.62
C THR A 151 8.50 0.98 1.39
N TYR A 152 7.29 1.23 0.89
CA TYR A 152 6.74 2.56 0.77
C TYR A 152 6.69 3.31 2.10
N LEU A 153 6.02 2.73 3.11
CA LEU A 153 5.90 3.31 4.45
C LEU A 153 7.25 3.48 5.14
N THR A 154 8.24 2.64 4.81
CA THR A 154 9.62 2.73 5.32
C THR A 154 10.25 4.08 5.01
N ILE A 155 9.96 4.67 3.84
CA ILE A 155 10.51 5.96 3.40
C ILE A 155 9.69 7.11 3.98
N GLU A 156 8.37 6.99 3.98
CA GLU A 156 7.47 8.08 4.37
C GLU A 156 7.47 8.41 5.86
N LEU A 157 7.43 7.39 6.71
CA LEU A 157 7.29 7.58 8.15
C LEU A 157 8.44 8.41 8.76
N PRO A 158 9.72 8.14 8.44
CA PRO A 158 10.83 8.98 8.91
C PRO A 158 10.75 10.43 8.43
N LEU A 159 10.37 10.65 7.16
CA LEU A 159 10.18 11.99 6.60
C LEU A 159 9.10 12.76 7.37
N PHE A 160 8.00 12.08 7.69
CA PHE A 160 6.91 12.65 8.47
C PHE A 160 7.35 13.02 9.89
N PHE A 161 8.00 12.09 10.59
CA PHE A 161 8.46 12.33 11.96
C PHE A 161 9.46 13.48 12.04
N ARG A 162 10.27 13.69 10.99
CA ARG A 162 11.21 14.81 10.90
C ARG A 162 10.54 16.14 10.56
N MET A 163 9.66 16.20 9.55
CA MET A 163 9.22 17.47 8.95
C MET A 163 7.77 17.86 9.25
N GLY A 164 6.90 16.94 9.66
CA GLY A 164 5.44 17.15 9.73
C GLY A 164 4.77 17.13 8.36
N LEU A 165 3.43 16.99 8.31
CA LEU A 165 2.63 16.82 7.09
C LEU A 165 2.73 18.00 6.14
N SER A 166 2.68 19.23 6.66
CA SER A 166 2.66 20.46 5.85
C SER A 166 3.95 20.65 5.04
N LYS A 167 5.11 20.43 5.68
CA LYS A 167 6.43 20.50 5.02
C LYS A 167 6.76 19.23 4.24
N ALA A 168 6.28 18.07 4.69
CA ALA A 168 6.48 16.81 3.98
C ALA A 168 5.58 16.65 2.75
N ARG A 169 4.51 17.46 2.60
CA ARG A 169 3.53 17.34 1.51
C ARG A 169 4.17 17.32 0.13
N GLY A 170 5.17 18.17 -0.12
CA GLY A 170 5.89 18.21 -1.40
C GLY A 170 6.69 16.94 -1.68
N TYR A 171 7.38 16.41 -0.67
CA TYR A 171 8.12 15.15 -0.77
C TYR A 171 7.21 13.92 -0.84
N PHE A 172 6.02 14.01 -0.25
CA PHE A 172 4.98 12.99 -0.30
C PHE A 172 4.34 12.88 -1.68
N THR A 173 4.15 13.98 -2.40
CA THR A 173 3.60 13.95 -3.76
C THR A 173 4.50 13.21 -4.75
N LEU A 174 5.81 13.11 -4.50
CA LEU A 174 6.76 12.44 -5.39
C LEU A 174 6.40 10.98 -5.66
N PRO A 175 6.15 10.14 -4.64
CA PRO A 175 5.72 8.77 -4.89
C PRO A 175 4.37 8.63 -5.61
N PHE A 176 3.41 9.53 -5.35
CA PHE A 176 2.16 9.55 -6.10
C PHE A 176 2.39 9.91 -7.58
N MET A 177 3.27 10.88 -7.83
CA MET A 177 3.72 11.21 -9.19
C MET A 177 4.56 10.10 -9.83
N ALA A 178 5.24 9.26 -9.04
CA ALA A 178 6.00 8.12 -9.56
C ALA A 178 5.08 7.11 -10.27
N CYS A 179 3.83 6.94 -9.82
CA CYS A 179 2.83 6.16 -10.56
C CYS A 179 2.51 6.76 -11.94
N MET A 180 2.54 8.09 -12.10
CA MET A 180 2.42 8.71 -13.42
C MET A 180 3.65 8.49 -14.29
N LEU A 181 4.84 8.33 -13.70
CA LEU A 181 6.04 7.98 -14.47
C LEU A 181 5.89 6.61 -15.15
N PHE A 182 5.14 5.67 -14.58
CA PHE A 182 4.82 4.39 -15.22
C PHE A 182 3.93 4.51 -16.47
N MET A 183 3.35 5.69 -16.75
CA MET A 183 2.68 5.96 -18.03
C MET A 183 3.67 6.34 -19.15
N LEU A 184 4.93 6.63 -18.81
CA LEU A 184 5.95 6.95 -19.78
C LEU A 184 6.52 5.66 -20.39
N LYS A 185 6.47 5.55 -21.72
CA LYS A 185 7.06 4.43 -22.48
C LYS A 185 8.47 4.01 -22.03
N PRO A 186 9.45 4.91 -21.81
CA PRO A 186 10.79 4.49 -21.36
C PRO A 186 10.79 3.82 -19.99
N VAL A 187 9.86 4.19 -19.10
CA VAL A 187 9.72 3.57 -17.77
C VAL A 187 9.08 2.20 -17.90
N GLN A 188 8.10 2.04 -18.79
CA GLN A 188 7.49 0.74 -19.10
C GLN A 188 8.50 -0.22 -19.72
N GLU A 189 9.33 0.25 -20.66
CA GLU A 189 10.41 -0.56 -21.25
C GLU A 189 11.46 -0.96 -20.20
N PHE A 190 11.85 -0.04 -19.32
CA PHE A 190 12.75 -0.35 -18.22
C PHE A 190 12.15 -1.38 -17.26
N ALA A 191 10.89 -1.18 -16.85
CA ALA A 191 10.16 -2.12 -16.00
C ALA A 191 10.04 -3.50 -16.67
N GLY A 192 9.79 -3.54 -17.98
CA GLY A 192 9.77 -4.77 -18.78
C GLY A 192 11.12 -5.50 -18.78
N LYS A 193 12.24 -4.77 -18.96
CA LYS A 193 13.60 -5.34 -18.88
C LYS A 193 13.93 -5.90 -17.49
N VAL A 194 13.55 -5.19 -16.44
CA VAL A 194 13.70 -5.68 -15.06
C VAL A 194 12.84 -6.94 -14.86
N GLY A 195 11.61 -6.93 -15.37
CA GLY A 195 10.71 -8.08 -15.33
C GLY A 195 11.28 -9.32 -16.01
N THR A 196 11.83 -9.19 -17.22
CA THR A 196 12.42 -10.33 -17.95
C THR A 196 13.68 -10.87 -17.26
N GLN A 197 14.51 -10.00 -16.68
CA GLN A 197 15.66 -10.42 -15.87
C GLN A 197 15.22 -11.18 -14.61
N LEU A 198 14.20 -10.69 -13.90
CA LEU A 198 13.64 -11.37 -12.74
C LEU A 198 13.08 -12.75 -13.11
N MET A 199 12.38 -12.86 -14.25
CA MET A 199 11.90 -14.13 -14.75
C MET A 199 13.04 -15.10 -15.10
N GLY A 200 14.18 -14.59 -15.59
CA GLY A 200 15.39 -15.41 -15.79
C GLY A 200 15.94 -15.97 -14.48
N VAL A 201 15.94 -15.18 -13.41
CA VAL A 201 16.35 -15.64 -12.07
C VAL A 201 15.36 -16.66 -11.50
N VAL A 202 14.05 -16.41 -11.66
CA VAL A 202 13.00 -17.37 -11.29
C VAL A 202 13.18 -18.70 -12.01
N GLY A 203 13.48 -18.66 -13.32
CA GLY A 203 13.77 -19.83 -14.13
C GLY A 203 15.00 -20.62 -13.66
N ALA A 204 16.07 -19.92 -13.24
CA ALA A 204 17.27 -20.56 -12.71
C ALA A 204 17.05 -21.21 -11.32
N ILE A 205 16.18 -20.62 -10.49
CA ILE A 205 15.83 -21.14 -9.16
C ILE A 205 14.76 -22.25 -9.26
N GLY A 206 14.00 -22.28 -10.36
CA GLY A 206 12.88 -23.21 -10.59
C GLY A 206 11.62 -22.86 -9.79
N SER A 207 11.61 -21.76 -9.03
CA SER A 207 10.46 -21.32 -8.24
C SER A 207 10.50 -19.83 -7.94
N PRO A 208 9.35 -19.11 -8.00
CA PRO A 208 9.28 -17.69 -7.66
C PRO A 208 9.24 -17.43 -6.15
N TRP A 209 8.90 -18.43 -5.34
CA TRP A 209 8.65 -18.28 -3.90
C TRP A 209 9.85 -17.76 -3.09
N PRO A 210 11.10 -18.23 -3.31
CA PRO A 210 12.24 -17.73 -2.55
C PRO A 210 12.48 -16.22 -2.73
N LEU A 211 12.27 -15.70 -3.94
CA LEU A 211 12.40 -14.27 -4.24
C LEU A 211 11.30 -13.45 -3.58
N ILE A 212 10.05 -13.93 -3.67
CA ILE A 212 8.89 -13.24 -3.09
C ILE A 212 9.00 -13.17 -1.56
N LEU A 213 9.32 -14.30 -0.92
CA LEU A 213 9.50 -14.36 0.54
C LEU A 213 10.73 -13.57 0.99
N GLY A 214 11.82 -13.63 0.21
CA GLY A 214 13.02 -12.82 0.46
C GLY A 214 12.74 -11.32 0.40
N ALA A 215 11.98 -10.87 -0.61
CA ALA A 215 11.58 -9.47 -0.74
C ALA A 215 10.67 -9.02 0.42
N ALA A 216 9.71 -9.84 0.83
CA ALA A 216 8.85 -9.54 1.98
C ALA A 216 9.63 -9.48 3.30
N ALA A 217 10.57 -10.40 3.51
CA ALA A 217 11.46 -10.39 4.67
C ALA A 217 12.34 -9.15 4.70
N ALA A 218 12.93 -8.78 3.55
CA ALA A 218 13.72 -7.56 3.42
C ALA A 218 12.88 -6.31 3.72
N ALA A 219 11.65 -6.22 3.19
CA ALA A 219 10.75 -5.11 3.45
C ALA A 219 10.41 -4.99 4.95
N LEU A 220 10.19 -6.10 5.66
CA LEU A 220 9.95 -6.11 7.11
C LEU A 220 11.16 -5.61 7.91
N VAL A 221 12.37 -6.05 7.53
CA VAL A 221 13.62 -5.59 8.16
C VAL A 221 13.80 -4.10 7.93
N LEU A 222 13.63 -3.62 6.70
CA LEU A 222 13.72 -2.21 6.35
C LEU A 222 12.70 -1.37 7.12
N TYR A 223 11.47 -1.86 7.23
CA TYR A 223 10.41 -1.19 8.00
C TYR A 223 10.76 -1.07 9.49
N ALA A 224 11.29 -2.13 10.09
CA ALA A 224 11.76 -2.10 11.48
C ALA A 224 12.93 -1.12 11.68
N LEU A 225 13.91 -1.13 10.76
CA LEU A 225 15.05 -0.20 10.78
C LEU A 225 14.58 1.26 10.61
N SER A 226 13.60 1.50 9.73
CA SER A 226 12.96 2.81 9.57
C SER A 226 12.32 3.28 10.88
N GLY A 227 11.69 2.39 11.64
CA GLY A 227 11.19 2.69 12.98
C GLY A 227 12.28 3.19 13.94
N LEU A 228 13.46 2.57 13.93
CA LEU A 228 14.61 3.00 14.73
C LEU A 228 15.12 4.39 14.31
N ILE A 229 15.15 4.66 13.01
CA ILE A 229 15.53 5.98 12.47
C ILE A 229 14.50 7.04 12.89
N SER A 230 13.21 6.73 12.76
CA SER A 230 12.11 7.62 13.18
C SER A 230 12.16 7.95 14.67
N LEU A 231 12.56 7.01 15.54
CA LEU A 231 12.76 7.29 16.96
C LEU A 231 13.85 8.34 17.19
N ARG A 232 14.97 8.24 16.47
CA ARG A 232 16.06 9.25 16.56
C ARG A 232 15.57 10.61 16.06
N LEU A 233 14.97 10.65 14.87
CA LEU A 233 14.46 11.89 14.26
C LEU A 233 13.41 12.60 15.12
N TYR A 234 12.53 11.83 15.78
CA TYR A 234 11.49 12.39 16.63
C TYR A 234 12.00 12.86 18.00
N SER A 235 13.09 12.27 18.49
CA SER A 235 13.72 12.72 19.74
C SER A 235 14.36 14.10 19.61
N THR A 236 14.94 14.41 18.44
CA THR A 236 15.61 15.68 18.14
C THR A 236 14.66 16.76 17.63
N ARG A 237 13.37 16.45 17.46
CA ARG A 237 12.40 17.42 16.95
C ARG A 237 11.98 18.39 18.03
N GLU A 238 12.25 19.67 17.77
CA GLU A 238 11.73 20.82 18.49
C GLU A 238 10.32 21.13 17.96
N PHE A 239 9.40 21.47 18.87
CA PHE A 239 7.98 21.73 18.61
C PHE A 239 7.65 23.19 18.86
#